data_AF-N6UXP3-F1
#
_entry.id   AF-N6UXP3-F1
#
_cell.length_a   1.000
_cell.length_b   1.000
_cell.length_c   1.000
_cell.angle_alpha   90.00
_cell.angle_beta   90.00
_cell.angle_gamma   90.00
#
_symmetry.space_group_name_H-M   'P 1'
#
loop_
_entity.id
_entity.type
_entity.pdbx_description
1 polymer ?
#
loop_
_entity_poly.entity_id
_entity_poly.type
_entity_poly.pdbx_seq_one_letter_code
_entity_poly.pdbx_strand_id
1 'polypeptide(L)'
;MRYELSDHEWTAIKPMLPNKPRGVRRVNDRRVLNGIFWVLRSGAPWRDLPKIYGPRTTCYNRFVQWRRADVWDRIMDALAAGRDAAMQMIDTSVVRVHQNGACVADNNHQDMGRSRGGLTTKIHAVVDANGLPVHLALTPGEVHDNRLCSVLLSALLPQTMLLADRGYDADWIRELARSEGHGRTFRRNEIAKTRSASVRICIARAC
;
A
#
# COMPACT_ATOMS: atom_id res chain seq x y z
N MET A 1 12.24 -19.31 6.48
CA MET A 1 12.30 -18.81 5.09
C MET A 1 11.93 -17.32 5.07
N ARG A 2 12.55 -16.51 4.19
CA ARG A 2 12.37 -15.02 4.13
C ARG A 2 10.94 -14.53 3.82
N TYR A 3 10.08 -15.43 3.32
CA TYR A 3 8.78 -15.08 2.72
C TYR A 3 7.58 -15.73 3.41
N GLU A 4 7.82 -16.53 4.45
CA GLU A 4 6.75 -17.26 5.15
C GLU A 4 6.29 -16.48 6.38
N LEU A 5 4.99 -16.54 6.64
CA LEU A 5 4.42 -16.02 7.87
C LEU A 5 4.84 -16.86 9.06
N SER A 6 5.29 -16.19 10.12
CA SER A 6 5.38 -16.75 11.46
C SER A 6 4.00 -17.17 11.99
N ASP A 7 3.99 -18.02 13.02
CA ASP A 7 2.73 -18.45 13.66
C ASP A 7 1.97 -17.27 14.28
N HIS A 8 2.71 -16.29 14.79
CA HIS A 8 2.15 -15.06 15.34
C HIS A 8 1.43 -14.23 14.25
N GLU A 9 2.10 -13.93 13.14
CA GLU A 9 1.49 -13.20 12.01
C GLU A 9 0.30 -13.96 11.43
N TRP A 10 0.41 -15.28 11.31
CA TRP A 10 -0.70 -16.11 10.84
C TRP A 10 -1.91 -16.04 11.76
N THR A 11 -1.69 -16.07 13.08
CA THR A 11 -2.76 -15.97 14.08
C THR A 11 -3.46 -14.62 14.00
N ALA A 12 -2.73 -13.54 13.74
CA ALA A 12 -3.30 -12.21 13.55
C ALA A 12 -4.12 -12.09 12.25
N ILE A 13 -3.65 -12.68 11.14
CA ILE A 13 -4.31 -12.53 9.82
C ILE A 13 -5.51 -13.48 9.65
N LYS A 14 -5.42 -14.71 10.19
CA LYS A 14 -6.42 -15.77 9.99
C LYS A 14 -7.88 -15.32 10.21
N PRO A 15 -8.23 -14.52 11.24
CA PRO A 15 -9.61 -14.07 11.47
C PRO A 15 -10.18 -13.18 10.37
N MET A 16 -9.33 -12.49 9.59
CA MET A 16 -9.75 -11.58 8.53
C MET A 16 -10.08 -12.32 7.23
N LEU A 17 -9.61 -13.56 7.09
CA LEU A 17 -9.83 -14.35 5.88
C LEU A 17 -11.29 -14.79 5.77
N PRO A 18 -11.90 -14.73 4.57
CA PRO A 18 -13.31 -15.01 4.39
C PRO A 18 -13.62 -16.47 4.69
N ASN A 19 -14.54 -16.74 5.62
CA ASN A 19 -14.89 -18.09 6.06
C ASN A 19 -16.17 -18.61 5.37
N LYS A 20 -16.12 -18.83 4.06
CA LYS A 20 -17.24 -19.44 3.31
C LYS A 20 -16.77 -20.68 2.54
N PRO A 21 -16.78 -21.89 3.14
CA PRO A 21 -16.69 -23.09 2.34
C PRO A 21 -18.05 -23.32 1.66
N ARG A 22 -18.11 -23.13 0.34
CA ARG A 22 -19.12 -23.81 -0.50
C ARG A 22 -18.38 -24.79 -1.40
N GLY A 23 -18.73 -26.08 -1.31
CA GLY A 23 -18.16 -27.14 -2.14
C GLY A 23 -16.83 -27.70 -1.66
N VAL A 24 -15.85 -27.79 -2.57
CA VAL A 24 -14.58 -28.53 -2.43
C VAL A 24 -13.77 -28.08 -1.22
N ARG A 25 -13.10 -29.05 -0.57
CA ARG A 25 -12.20 -28.83 0.58
C ARG A 25 -11.22 -27.69 0.31
N ARG A 26 -11.21 -26.71 1.21
CA ARG A 26 -10.38 -25.52 1.10
C ARG A 26 -8.89 -25.89 1.17
N VAL A 27 -8.14 -25.45 0.17
CA VAL A 27 -6.66 -25.51 0.19
C VAL A 27 -6.15 -24.71 1.40
N ASN A 28 -5.06 -25.16 2.02
CA ASN A 28 -4.45 -24.48 3.18
C ASN A 28 -4.16 -23.00 2.86
N ASP A 29 -4.93 -22.10 3.49
CA ASP A 29 -4.88 -20.66 3.25
C ASP A 29 -3.53 -20.05 3.62
N ARG A 30 -2.86 -20.55 4.67
CA ARG A 30 -1.52 -20.10 5.06
C ARG A 30 -0.51 -20.39 3.96
N ARG A 31 -0.59 -21.59 3.37
CA ARG A 31 0.29 -21.98 2.26
C ARG A 31 0.07 -21.09 1.03
N VAL A 32 -1.19 -20.81 0.70
CA VAL A 32 -1.54 -19.93 -0.42
C VAL A 32 -1.07 -18.50 -0.15
N LEU A 33 -1.28 -17.99 1.06
CA LEU A 33 -0.86 -16.65 1.46
C LEU A 33 0.66 -16.50 1.45
N ASN A 34 1.42 -17.50 1.91
CA ASN A 34 2.88 -17.54 1.77
C ASN A 34 3.31 -17.50 0.29
N GLY A 35 2.60 -18.22 -0.59
CA GLY A 35 2.86 -18.16 -2.04
C GLY A 35 2.60 -16.78 -2.64
N ILE A 36 1.52 -16.12 -2.23
CA ILE A 36 1.22 -14.74 -2.62
C ILE A 36 2.33 -13.80 -2.13
N PHE A 37 2.73 -13.87 -0.86
CA PHE A 37 3.80 -13.02 -0.32
C PHE A 37 5.15 -13.28 -0.96
N TRP A 38 5.44 -14.53 -1.35
CA TRP A 38 6.64 -14.82 -2.11
C TRP A 38 6.66 -14.05 -3.44
N VAL A 39 5.56 -14.07 -4.19
CA VAL A 39 5.42 -13.32 -5.46
C VAL A 39 5.55 -11.81 -5.20
N LEU A 40 4.78 -11.27 -4.25
CA LEU A 40 4.76 -9.83 -3.97
C LEU A 40 6.11 -9.29 -3.49
N ARG A 41 6.84 -10.04 -2.65
CA ARG A 41 8.13 -9.60 -2.10
C ARG A 41 9.30 -9.86 -3.05
N SER A 42 9.23 -10.88 -3.90
CA SER A 42 10.28 -11.18 -4.89
C SER A 42 10.13 -10.37 -6.18
N GLY A 43 8.90 -9.99 -6.53
CA GLY A 43 8.57 -9.40 -7.83
C GLY A 43 8.66 -10.38 -9.01
N ALA A 44 8.80 -11.69 -8.73
CA ALA A 44 8.83 -12.73 -9.76
C ALA A 44 7.44 -12.91 -10.40
N PRO A 45 7.36 -13.32 -11.68
CA PRO A 45 6.07 -13.58 -12.31
C PRO A 45 5.37 -14.77 -11.64
N TRP A 46 4.03 -14.79 -11.63
CA TRP A 46 3.24 -15.90 -11.07
C TRP A 46 3.60 -17.27 -11.68
N ARG A 47 4.15 -17.28 -12.89
CA ARG A 47 4.60 -18.51 -13.58
C ARG A 47 5.77 -19.19 -12.86
N ASP A 48 6.56 -18.42 -12.13
CA ASP A 48 7.76 -18.89 -11.43
C ASP A 48 7.49 -19.21 -9.95
N LEU A 49 6.22 -19.19 -9.53
CA LEU A 49 5.83 -19.54 -8.17
C LEU A 49 6.33 -20.96 -7.81
N PRO A 50 7.09 -21.11 -6.70
CA PRO A 50 7.55 -22.41 -6.26
C PRO A 50 6.40 -23.39 -6.00
N LYS A 51 6.55 -24.62 -6.50
CA LYS A 51 5.52 -25.69 -6.39
C LYS A 51 5.13 -26.02 -4.95
N ILE A 52 5.99 -25.72 -3.97
CA ILE A 52 5.71 -25.89 -2.53
C ILE A 52 4.47 -25.11 -2.07
N TYR A 53 4.13 -23.99 -2.72
CA TYR A 53 2.94 -23.20 -2.40
C TYR A 53 1.67 -23.71 -3.09
N GLY A 54 1.80 -24.66 -4.00
CA GLY A 54 0.73 -25.21 -4.81
C GLY A 54 0.63 -24.59 -6.20
N PRO A 55 -0.46 -24.86 -6.94
CA PRO A 55 -0.63 -24.35 -8.31
C PRO A 55 -0.68 -22.82 -8.35
N ARG A 56 0.07 -22.23 -9.29
CA ARG A 56 0.08 -20.76 -9.50
C ARG A 56 -1.32 -20.17 -9.72
N THR A 57 -2.19 -20.90 -10.40
CA THR A 57 -3.57 -20.48 -10.68
C THR A 57 -4.39 -20.39 -9.40
N THR A 58 -4.17 -21.29 -8.44
CA THR A 58 -4.82 -21.24 -7.13
C THR A 58 -4.40 -19.99 -6.35
N CYS A 59 -3.10 -19.68 -6.31
CA CYS A 59 -2.61 -18.50 -5.60
C CYS A 59 -3.09 -17.20 -6.24
N TYR A 60 -3.01 -17.10 -7.57
CA TYR A 60 -3.50 -15.94 -8.32
C TYR A 60 -5.01 -15.74 -8.14
N ASN A 61 -5.82 -16.79 -8.37
CA ASN A 61 -7.27 -16.70 -8.21
C ASN A 61 -7.64 -16.31 -6.78
N ARG A 62 -6.90 -16.81 -5.79
CA ARG A 62 -7.14 -16.45 -4.40
C ARG A 62 -6.80 -14.99 -4.12
N PHE A 63 -5.68 -14.50 -4.63
CA PHE A 63 -5.32 -13.08 -4.53
C PHE A 63 -6.43 -12.18 -5.10
N VAL A 64 -6.94 -12.49 -6.30
CA VAL A 64 -8.04 -11.74 -6.93
C VAL A 64 -9.34 -11.82 -6.13
N GLN A 65 -9.72 -13.01 -5.64
CA GLN A 65 -10.92 -13.19 -4.83
C GLN A 65 -10.84 -12.41 -3.51
N TRP A 66 -9.69 -12.44 -2.85
CA TRP A 66 -9.46 -11.71 -1.60
C TRP A 66 -9.42 -10.20 -1.80
N ARG A 67 -8.88 -9.73 -2.94
CA ARG A 67 -8.97 -8.32 -3.33
C ARG A 67 -10.41 -7.88 -3.54
N ARG A 68 -11.24 -8.68 -4.20
CA ARG A 68 -12.66 -8.35 -4.41
C ARG A 68 -13.54 -8.48 -3.16
N ALA A 69 -13.01 -9.06 -2.09
CA ALA A 69 -13.71 -9.25 -0.82
C ALA A 69 -13.08 -8.40 0.30
N ASP A 70 -12.34 -7.35 -0.07
CA ASP A 70 -11.70 -6.36 0.81
C ASP A 70 -10.93 -7.00 1.96
N VAL A 71 -10.29 -8.14 1.69
CA VAL A 71 -9.48 -8.86 2.67
C VAL A 71 -8.19 -8.10 2.94
N TRP A 72 -7.59 -7.55 1.89
CA TRP A 72 -6.35 -6.79 2.01
C TRP A 72 -6.57 -5.49 2.77
N ASP A 73 -7.67 -4.79 2.51
CA ASP A 73 -8.00 -3.55 3.23
C ASP A 73 -8.20 -3.82 4.73
N ARG A 74 -8.95 -4.88 5.09
CA ARG A 74 -9.09 -5.30 6.49
C ARG A 74 -7.77 -5.66 7.17
N ILE A 75 -6.83 -6.28 6.44
CA ILE A 75 -5.49 -6.57 6.97
C ILE A 75 -4.73 -5.25 7.20
N MET A 76 -4.78 -4.33 6.25
CA MET A 76 -4.13 -3.03 6.34
C MET A 76 -4.70 -2.21 7.50
N ASP A 77 -6.03 -2.16 7.64
CA ASP A 77 -6.72 -1.46 8.74
C ASP A 77 -6.31 -2.01 10.11
N ALA A 78 -6.20 -3.34 10.22
CA ALA A 78 -5.79 -3.98 11.46
C ALA A 78 -4.32 -3.70 11.81
N LEU A 79 -3.43 -3.62 10.81
CA LEU A 79 -2.05 -3.19 11.02
C LEU A 79 -1.99 -1.70 11.39
N ALA A 80 -2.81 -0.87 10.76
CA ALA A 80 -2.92 0.57 11.04
C ALA A 80 -3.53 0.87 12.41
N ALA A 81 -4.22 -0.08 13.05
CA ALA A 81 -4.78 0.11 14.39
C ALA A 81 -3.70 0.23 15.48
N GLY A 82 -2.52 -0.37 15.26
CA GLY A 82 -1.37 -0.29 16.16
C GLY A 82 -0.41 0.87 15.87
N ARG A 83 -0.81 1.83 15.04
CA ARG A 83 0.05 2.91 14.55
C ARG A 83 0.55 3.82 15.68
N ASP A 84 1.80 4.26 15.55
CA ASP A 84 2.37 5.29 16.41
C ASP A 84 1.86 6.68 16.00
N ALA A 85 1.46 7.48 16.99
CA ALA A 85 1.00 8.86 16.82
C ALA A 85 2.12 9.90 17.04
N ALA A 86 3.35 9.49 17.32
CA ALA A 86 4.45 10.45 17.51
C ALA A 86 4.79 11.20 16.21
N MET A 87 4.84 10.48 15.08
CA MET A 87 5.20 11.03 13.78
C MET A 87 4.49 10.27 12.66
N GLN A 88 4.02 11.00 11.66
CA GLN A 88 3.44 10.47 10.44
C GLN A 88 4.10 11.10 9.23
N MET A 89 4.37 10.29 8.21
CA MET A 89 5.06 10.71 6.99
C MET A 89 4.15 10.54 5.79
N ILE A 90 4.14 11.53 4.91
CA ILE A 90 3.48 11.47 3.61
C ILE A 90 4.54 11.33 2.52
N ASP A 91 4.38 10.30 1.68
CA ASP A 91 5.21 10.09 0.51
C ASP A 91 4.34 9.66 -0.69
N THR A 92 4.85 9.91 -1.89
CA THR A 92 4.20 9.47 -3.13
C THR A 92 5.18 8.67 -3.97
N SER A 93 4.71 7.54 -4.51
CA SER A 93 5.45 6.74 -5.47
C SER A 93 4.66 6.58 -6.76
N VAL A 94 5.35 6.64 -7.90
CA VAL A 94 4.73 6.47 -9.22
C VAL A 94 4.95 5.04 -9.70
N VAL A 95 3.87 4.40 -10.11
CA VAL A 95 3.85 3.07 -10.71
C VAL A 95 3.48 3.19 -12.19
N ARG A 96 4.29 2.57 -13.06
CA ARG A 96 3.94 2.43 -14.48
C ARG A 96 2.95 1.29 -14.66
N VAL A 97 1.90 1.56 -15.42
CA VAL A 97 0.92 0.55 -15.79
C VAL A 97 1.59 -0.48 -16.69
N HIS A 98 1.33 -1.76 -16.43
CA HIS A 98 1.84 -2.83 -17.28
C HIS A 98 1.28 -2.70 -18.70
N GLN A 99 2.09 -3.02 -19.71
CA GLN A 99 1.70 -2.83 -21.13
C GLN A 99 0.37 -3.51 -21.49
N ASN A 100 0.07 -4.67 -20.91
CA ASN A 100 -1.20 -5.37 -21.15
C ASN A 100 -2.41 -4.66 -20.50
N GLY A 101 -2.20 -3.90 -19.43
CA GLY A 101 -3.24 -3.09 -18.78
C GLY A 101 -3.44 -1.73 -19.48
N ALA A 102 -2.42 -1.23 -20.17
CA ALA A 102 -2.47 0.04 -20.88
C ALA A 102 -3.36 -0.01 -22.14
N CYS A 103 -3.69 -1.20 -22.64
CA CYS A 103 -4.51 -1.41 -23.84
C CYS A 103 -6.01 -1.64 -23.55
N VAL A 104 -6.47 -1.49 -22.30
CA VAL A 104 -7.88 -1.70 -21.93
C VAL A 104 -8.70 -0.47 -22.35
N ALA A 105 -9.73 -0.69 -23.17
CA ALA A 105 -10.51 0.38 -23.83
C ALA A 105 -11.41 1.22 -22.90
N ASP A 106 -11.81 0.68 -21.74
CA ASP A 106 -12.61 1.38 -20.72
C ASP A 106 -11.88 1.35 -19.38
N ASN A 107 -11.08 2.39 -19.13
CA ASN A 107 -10.17 2.46 -17.99
C ASN A 107 -10.44 3.62 -17.03
N ASN A 108 -11.62 4.24 -17.13
CA ASN A 108 -11.99 5.46 -16.40
C ASN A 108 -12.04 5.30 -14.87
N HIS A 109 -12.05 4.07 -14.35
CA HIS A 109 -12.15 3.76 -12.91
C HIS A 109 -10.91 3.06 -12.33
N GLN A 110 -9.73 3.22 -12.93
CA GLN A 110 -8.52 2.50 -12.50
C GLN A 110 -7.41 3.42 -11.99
N ASP A 111 -7.71 4.70 -11.72
CA ASP A 111 -6.73 5.71 -11.28
C ASP A 111 -5.46 5.73 -12.14
N MET A 112 -5.64 5.53 -13.44
CA MET A 112 -4.57 5.51 -14.43
C MET A 112 -4.64 6.79 -15.25
N GLY A 113 -3.48 7.39 -15.50
CA GLY A 113 -3.43 8.55 -16.37
C GLY A 113 -2.05 8.82 -16.97
N ARG A 114 -2.03 9.75 -17.94
CA ARG A 114 -0.92 9.92 -18.87
C ARG A 114 0.13 10.87 -18.28
N SER A 115 1.29 10.30 -17.95
CA SER A 115 2.49 11.06 -17.58
C SER A 115 3.54 11.03 -18.70
N ARG A 116 4.67 11.73 -18.52
CA ARG A 116 5.79 11.76 -19.47
C ARG A 116 6.36 10.35 -19.78
N GLY A 117 6.17 9.40 -18.86
CA GLY A 117 6.63 8.01 -18.98
C GLY A 117 5.57 7.03 -19.47
N GLY A 118 4.43 7.50 -20.01
CA GLY A 118 3.31 6.65 -20.42
C GLY A 118 2.19 6.62 -19.37
N LEU A 119 1.35 5.58 -19.42
CA LEU A 119 0.23 5.40 -18.49
C LEU A 119 0.76 4.99 -17.11
N THR A 120 0.38 5.74 -16.08
CA THR A 120 0.91 5.63 -14.72
C THR A 120 -0.17 5.90 -13.68
N THR A 121 0.04 5.37 -12.48
CA THR A 121 -0.75 5.62 -11.26
C THR A 121 0.20 6.07 -10.16
N LYS A 122 -0.26 7.01 -9.32
CA LYS A 122 0.46 7.43 -8.12
C LYS A 122 -0.14 6.75 -6.91
N ILE A 123 0.72 6.22 -6.07
CA ILE A 123 0.38 5.68 -4.75
C ILE A 123 0.84 6.72 -3.74
N HIS A 124 -0.12 7.33 -3.06
CA HIS A 124 0.11 8.21 -1.93
C HIS A 124 -0.01 7.39 -0.66
N ALA A 125 0.95 7.54 0.24
CA ALA A 125 0.98 6.78 1.47
C ALA A 125 1.24 7.68 2.67
N VAL A 126 0.40 7.50 3.68
CA VAL A 126 0.64 7.93 5.04
C VAL A 126 1.22 6.74 5.79
N VAL A 127 2.39 6.92 6.40
CA VAL A 127 3.03 5.91 7.25
C VAL A 127 3.36 6.49 8.62
N ASP A 128 3.39 5.66 9.65
CA ASP A 128 3.85 6.08 10.98
C ASP A 128 5.39 6.08 11.11
N ALA A 129 5.89 6.40 12.30
CA ALA A 129 7.32 6.40 12.62
C ALA A 129 8.01 5.02 12.43
N ASN A 130 7.24 3.92 12.54
CA ASN A 130 7.72 2.55 12.36
C ASN A 130 7.61 2.07 10.91
N GLY A 131 7.08 2.91 10.02
CA GLY A 131 6.81 2.56 8.62
C GLY A 131 5.56 1.72 8.41
N LEU A 132 4.67 1.64 9.41
CA LEU A 132 3.37 1.00 9.25
C LEU A 132 2.46 1.89 8.40
N PRO A 133 1.80 1.32 7.38
CA PRO A 133 0.87 2.08 6.55
C PRO A 133 -0.36 2.47 7.38
N VAL A 134 -0.65 3.76 7.43
CA VAL A 134 -1.82 4.34 8.08
C VAL A 134 -2.95 4.53 7.08
N HIS A 135 -2.62 5.06 5.90
CA HIS A 135 -3.58 5.28 4.84
C HIS A 135 -2.90 5.22 3.47
N LEU A 136 -3.56 4.62 2.49
CA LEU A 136 -3.12 4.57 1.10
C LEU A 136 -4.22 5.15 0.22
N ALA A 137 -3.83 5.96 -0.75
CA ALA A 137 -4.75 6.51 -1.73
C ALA A 137 -4.09 6.57 -3.11
N LEU A 138 -4.90 6.48 -4.16
CA LEU A 138 -4.44 6.43 -5.54
C LEU A 138 -4.85 7.68 -6.30
N THR A 139 -4.01 8.13 -7.22
CA THR A 139 -4.41 9.13 -8.23
C THR A 139 -3.82 8.78 -9.61
N PRO A 140 -4.44 9.27 -10.69
CA PRO A 140 -3.85 9.25 -12.02
C PRO A 140 -2.48 9.94 -12.08
N GLY A 141 -1.58 9.44 -12.94
CA GLY A 141 -0.19 9.85 -13.02
C GLY A 141 0.11 11.33 -13.30
N GLU A 142 -0.81 12.04 -13.94
CA GLU A 142 -0.74 13.47 -14.25
C GLU A 142 -1.15 14.37 -13.09
N VAL A 143 -1.87 13.83 -12.10
CA VAL A 143 -2.39 14.60 -10.98
C VAL A 143 -1.23 15.03 -10.09
N HIS A 144 -1.18 16.31 -9.71
CA HIS A 144 -0.17 16.81 -8.77
C HIS A 144 -0.39 16.27 -7.36
N ASP A 145 0.69 15.92 -6.66
CA ASP A 145 0.64 15.24 -5.36
C ASP A 145 -0.10 16.07 -4.29
N ASN A 146 0.00 17.40 -4.40
CA ASN A 146 -0.69 18.34 -3.53
C ASN A 146 -2.22 18.24 -3.59
N ARG A 147 -2.81 17.73 -4.68
CA ARG A 147 -4.26 17.64 -4.84
C ARG A 147 -4.92 16.66 -3.88
N LEU A 148 -4.19 15.62 -3.48
CA LEU A 148 -4.69 14.62 -2.54
C LEU A 148 -4.38 14.97 -1.08
N CYS A 149 -3.70 16.09 -0.84
CA CYS A 149 -3.21 16.41 0.50
C CYS A 149 -4.33 16.53 1.52
N SER A 150 -5.49 17.10 1.18
CA SER A 150 -6.63 17.18 2.12
C SER A 150 -7.14 15.81 2.56
N VAL A 151 -7.25 14.86 1.62
CA VAL A 151 -7.65 13.48 1.92
C VAL A 151 -6.62 12.81 2.82
N LEU A 152 -5.33 12.96 2.51
CA LEU A 152 -4.23 12.37 3.29
C LEU A 152 -4.14 12.96 4.70
N LEU A 153 -4.34 14.27 4.85
CA LEU A 153 -4.30 14.96 6.14
C LEU A 153 -5.48 14.55 7.03
N SER A 154 -6.69 14.43 6.48
CA SER A 154 -7.87 13.96 7.23
C SER A 154 -7.73 12.54 7.80
N ALA A 155 -6.80 11.73 7.28
CA ALA A 155 -6.51 10.39 7.77
C ALA A 155 -5.46 10.35 8.89
N LEU A 156 -4.79 11.48 9.16
CA LEU A 156 -3.76 11.58 10.18
C LEU A 156 -4.37 11.56 11.59
N LEU A 157 -3.56 11.12 12.56
CA LEU A 157 -3.93 11.30 13.97
C LEU A 157 -3.65 12.76 14.39
N PRO A 158 -4.53 13.40 15.18
CA PRO A 158 -4.30 14.75 15.68
C PRO A 158 -3.00 14.85 16.49
N GLN A 159 -2.39 16.04 16.55
CA GLN A 159 -1.22 16.33 17.38
C GLN A 159 0.05 15.53 17.04
N THR A 160 0.07 14.87 15.88
CA THR A 160 1.25 14.20 15.32
C THR A 160 2.23 15.20 14.70
N MET A 161 3.51 14.82 14.68
CA MET A 161 4.49 15.48 13.81
C MET A 161 4.30 15.00 12.37
N LEU A 162 4.19 15.92 11.42
CA LEU A 162 4.03 15.59 10.00
C LEU A 162 5.35 15.77 9.24
N LEU A 163 5.81 14.71 8.59
CA LEU A 163 6.94 14.75 7.66
C LEU A 163 6.44 14.60 6.23
N ALA A 164 6.82 15.51 5.34
CA ALA A 164 6.46 15.38 3.94
C ALA A 164 7.61 15.81 3.01
N ASP A 165 7.54 15.35 1.76
CA ASP A 165 8.44 15.80 0.71
C ASP A 165 8.07 17.20 0.20
N ARG A 166 8.98 17.84 -0.55
CA ARG A 166 8.80 19.18 -1.13
C ARG A 166 7.52 19.30 -1.99
N GLY A 167 7.04 18.21 -2.57
CA GLY A 167 5.76 18.20 -3.30
C GLY A 167 4.56 18.67 -2.46
N TYR A 168 4.67 18.59 -1.13
CA TYR A 168 3.66 19.02 -0.16
C TYR A 168 4.01 20.35 0.53
N ASP A 169 5.03 21.07 0.04
CA ASP A 169 5.54 22.30 0.64
C ASP A 169 4.82 23.55 0.12
N ALA A 170 3.49 23.55 0.18
CA ALA A 170 2.65 24.70 -0.18
C ALA A 170 2.09 25.37 1.08
N ASP A 171 1.93 26.70 1.06
CA ASP A 171 1.48 27.44 2.24
C ASP A 171 0.08 27.01 2.71
N TRP A 172 -0.83 26.75 1.78
CA TRP A 172 -2.18 26.24 2.10
C TRP A 172 -2.16 24.85 2.73
N ILE A 173 -1.17 24.00 2.40
CA ILE A 173 -1.01 22.68 3.03
C ILE A 173 -0.54 22.84 4.48
N ARG A 174 0.42 23.74 4.70
CA ARG A 174 0.93 24.05 6.05
C ARG A 174 -0.16 24.65 6.93
N GLU A 175 -1.01 25.51 6.36
CA GLU A 175 -2.15 26.08 7.06
C GLU A 175 -3.21 25.03 7.39
N LEU A 176 -3.56 24.17 6.43
CA LEU A 176 -4.48 23.05 6.64
C LEU A 176 -3.97 22.11 7.74
N ALA A 177 -2.70 21.70 7.67
CA ALA A 177 -2.09 20.84 8.68
C ALA A 177 -2.12 21.48 10.09
N ARG A 178 -1.89 22.79 10.19
CA ARG A 178 -2.02 23.51 11.47
C ARG A 178 -3.47 23.54 11.96
N SER A 179 -4.44 23.74 11.06
CA SER A 179 -5.86 23.79 11.42
C SER A 179 -6.39 22.45 11.94
N GLU A 180 -5.84 21.34 11.44
CA GLU A 180 -6.15 19.97 11.91
C GLU A 180 -5.33 19.57 13.16
N GLY A 181 -4.52 20.48 13.70
CA GLY A 181 -3.81 20.29 14.96
C GLY A 181 -2.46 19.58 14.84
N HIS A 182 -1.85 19.51 13.65
CA HIS A 182 -0.51 18.96 13.46
C HIS A 182 0.55 20.01 13.80
N GLY A 183 1.28 19.79 14.90
CA GLY A 183 2.07 20.83 15.57
C GLY A 183 3.34 21.29 14.84
N ARG A 184 3.95 20.45 14.00
CA ARG A 184 5.13 20.80 13.19
C ARG A 184 5.17 19.99 11.90
N THR A 185 5.20 20.69 10.76
CA THR A 185 5.47 20.11 9.44
C THR A 185 6.95 20.28 9.12
N PHE A 186 7.69 19.19 8.97
CA PHE A 186 9.11 19.23 8.58
C PHE A 186 9.30 18.76 7.14
N ARG A 187 10.35 19.28 6.49
CA ARG A 187 10.81 18.72 5.22
C ARG A 187 11.63 17.46 5.47
N ARG A 188 11.42 16.42 4.65
CA ARG A 188 12.18 15.16 4.70
C ARG A 188 13.70 15.36 4.76
N ASN A 189 14.22 16.37 4.06
CA ASN A 189 15.66 16.69 4.03
C ASN A 189 16.20 17.37 5.30
N GLU A 190 15.35 17.94 6.16
CA GLU A 190 15.78 18.55 7.42
C GLU A 190 16.02 17.49 8.53
N ILE A 191 15.43 16.29 8.39
CA ILE A 191 15.57 15.16 9.32
C ILE A 191 16.70 14.20 8.92
N ALA A 192 17.21 14.29 7.68
CA ALA A 192 18.22 13.37 7.14
C ALA A 192 19.58 13.32 7.87
N LYS A 193 19.80 14.14 8.92
CA LYS A 193 20.94 14.02 9.82
C LYS A 193 20.77 12.96 10.91
N THR A 194 19.58 12.39 11.10
CA THR A 194 19.32 11.43 12.18
C THR A 194 18.50 10.25 11.68
N ARG A 195 19.22 9.17 11.32
CA ARG A 195 18.74 7.80 11.03
C ARG A 195 17.90 7.62 9.75
N SER A 196 18.55 7.00 8.77
CA SER A 196 17.99 6.55 7.49
C SER A 196 17.08 5.32 7.67
N ALA A 197 15.81 5.43 7.29
CA ALA A 197 14.96 4.31 6.96
C ALA A 197 14.09 4.69 5.75
N SER A 198 14.58 4.39 4.55
CA SER A 198 13.76 4.48 3.34
C SER A 198 12.73 3.35 3.34
N VAL A 199 11.49 3.66 3.71
CA VAL A 199 10.34 2.78 3.48
C VAL A 199 10.06 2.79 1.98
N ARG A 200 10.58 1.79 1.25
CA ARG A 200 10.15 1.51 -0.12
C ARG A 200 8.82 0.79 -0.05
N ILE A 201 7.74 1.48 -0.39
CA ILE A 201 6.43 0.87 -0.62
C ILE A 201 6.52 0.11 -1.94
N CYS A 202 6.87 -1.18 -1.86
CA CYS A 202 6.80 -2.09 -3.00
C CYS A 202 5.36 -2.55 -3.20
N ILE A 203 4.50 -1.67 -3.72
CA ILE A 203 3.21 -2.05 -4.30
C ILE A 203 3.29 -1.72 -5.78
N ALA A 204 3.77 -2.68 -6.59
CA ALA A 204 3.36 -2.88 -7.98
C ALA A 204 4.34 -3.80 -8.71
N ARG A 205 4.01 -5.09 -8.76
CA ARG A 205 4.37 -5.99 -9.87
C ARG A 205 3.54 -7.27 -9.86
N ALA A 206 2.27 -7.15 -9.53
CA ALA A 206 1.33 -8.28 -9.54
C ALA A 206 0.17 -8.04 -10.51
N CYS A 207 0.49 -7.62 -11.74
CA CYS A 207 -0.41 -7.70 -12.90
C CYS A 207 0.42 -8.09 -14.11
#